data_AF-A0A6A5T7F9-F1
#
_entry.id   AF-A0A6A5T7F9-F1
#
_cell.length_a   1.000
_cell.length_b   1.000
_cell.length_c   1.000
_cell.angle_alpha   90.00
_cell.angle_beta   90.00
_cell.angle_gamma   90.00
#
_symmetry.space_group_name_H-M   'P 1'
#
loop_
_entity.id
_entity.type
_entity.pdbx_description
1 polymer ?
#
loop_
_entity_poly.entity_id
_entity_poly.type
_entity_poly.pdbx_seq_one_letter_code
_entity_poly.pdbx_strand_id
1 'polypeptide(L)'
;MSMPSRIPPKAPALSKPRELQMYKEWRFLDLNATAVDDASVLLPTAIEYADVLVQHRQQKDGDEVCEEGEVQKKLLWCPKCILKIHLKLLDELWDNWLDVGGPWRILPLGVAGQDFILAKRTYYQRKFDTINAMDGVEDIAHSEAAWEAVHAAEDVAAAKEHGAVKAHPHHRTPPSTVRKKRLSYSPGTLDDTRHRPNAFYTQHMISYDPDSPQACPDDDRNEDEDEDEDKEGEDKWADPMNIDDADDDTVVNSAEKEGHNS
;
A
#
# COMPACT_ATOMS: atom_id res chain seq x y z
N MET A 1 -7.98 15.48 -31.00
CA MET A 1 -6.83 14.68 -30.55
C MET A 1 -7.36 13.64 -29.57
N SER A 2 -7.22 12.35 -29.88
CA SER A 2 -7.71 11.26 -29.02
C SER A 2 -6.78 11.10 -27.82
N MET A 3 -7.31 11.18 -26.60
CA MET A 3 -6.51 10.98 -25.37
C MET A 3 -5.98 9.53 -25.35
N PRO A 4 -4.71 9.30 -25.00
CA PRO A 4 -4.20 7.94 -24.84
C PRO A 4 -5.02 7.22 -23.77
N SER A 5 -5.66 6.12 -24.19
CA SER A 5 -6.47 5.29 -23.30
C SER A 5 -5.63 4.82 -22.11
N ARG A 6 -6.15 5.03 -20.89
CA ARG A 6 -5.57 4.57 -19.62
C ARG A 6 -5.70 3.06 -19.48
N ILE A 7 -5.15 2.31 -20.43
CA ILE A 7 -5.17 0.85 -20.36
C ILE A 7 -4.28 0.48 -19.18
N PRO A 8 -4.81 -0.22 -18.16
CA PRO A 8 -3.98 -0.75 -17.08
C PRO A 8 -2.87 -1.60 -17.70
N PRO A 9 -1.68 -1.65 -17.07
CA PRO A 9 -0.64 -2.55 -17.54
C PRO A 9 -1.22 -3.97 -17.65
N LYS A 10 -0.78 -4.70 -18.67
CA LYS A 10 -1.32 -6.03 -19.01
C LYS A 10 -0.51 -7.10 -18.28
N ALA A 11 -1.17 -8.18 -17.85
CA ALA A 11 -0.53 -9.30 -17.15
C ALA A 11 0.69 -9.93 -17.86
N PRO A 12 0.73 -10.08 -19.21
CA PRO A 12 1.88 -10.65 -19.91
C PRO A 12 3.19 -9.88 -19.71
N ALA A 13 3.11 -8.63 -19.29
CA ALA A 13 4.30 -7.80 -19.07
C ALA A 13 5.09 -8.17 -17.81
N LEU A 14 4.50 -8.94 -16.90
CA LEU A 14 5.09 -9.22 -15.59
C LEU A 14 5.10 -10.71 -15.22
N SER A 15 4.21 -11.49 -15.83
CA SER A 15 4.11 -12.90 -15.55
C SER A 15 4.91 -13.66 -16.60
N LYS A 16 5.69 -14.66 -16.15
CA LYS A 16 6.25 -15.64 -17.08
C LYS A 16 5.11 -16.30 -17.85
N PRO A 17 5.30 -16.80 -19.09
CA PRO A 17 4.23 -17.41 -19.87
C PRO A 17 3.42 -18.46 -19.09
N ARG A 18 4.10 -19.26 -18.26
CA ARG A 18 3.48 -20.24 -17.36
C ARG A 18 2.63 -19.61 -16.26
N GLU A 19 3.13 -18.58 -15.59
CA GLU A 19 2.38 -17.86 -14.52
C GLU A 19 1.15 -17.14 -15.09
N LEU A 20 1.29 -16.58 -16.31
CA LEU A 20 0.18 -15.96 -17.03
C LEU A 20 -0.91 -16.98 -17.37
N GLN A 21 -0.52 -18.16 -17.87
CA GLN A 21 -1.44 -19.26 -18.16
C GLN A 21 -2.23 -19.65 -16.90
N MET A 22 -1.52 -19.85 -15.80
CA MET A 22 -2.12 -20.20 -14.52
C MET A 22 -3.11 -19.14 -14.03
N TYR A 23 -2.74 -17.87 -14.12
CA TYR A 23 -3.64 -16.79 -13.70
C TYR A 23 -4.91 -16.74 -14.57
N LYS A 24 -4.81 -17.00 -15.87
CA LYS A 24 -6.00 -17.10 -16.74
C LYS A 24 -6.90 -18.26 -16.35
N GLU A 25 -6.32 -19.43 -16.10
CA GLU A 25 -7.05 -20.62 -15.65
C GLU A 25 -7.78 -20.33 -14.34
N TRP A 26 -7.10 -19.73 -13.36
CA TRP A 26 -7.70 -19.29 -12.11
C TRP A 26 -8.85 -18.29 -12.32
N ARG A 27 -8.67 -17.23 -13.12
CA ARG A 27 -9.75 -16.26 -13.40
C ARG A 27 -10.95 -16.91 -14.09
N PHE A 28 -10.70 -17.85 -14.99
CA PHE A 28 -11.75 -18.57 -15.68
C PHE A 28 -12.56 -19.43 -14.70
N LEU A 29 -11.86 -20.18 -13.82
CA LEU A 29 -12.49 -21.08 -12.85
C LEU A 29 -13.20 -20.32 -11.71
N ASP A 30 -12.53 -19.34 -11.09
CA ASP A 30 -12.98 -18.74 -9.83
C ASP A 30 -13.83 -17.48 -10.04
N LEU A 31 -13.61 -16.73 -11.13
CA LEU A 31 -14.34 -15.50 -11.43
C LEU A 31 -15.32 -15.67 -12.60
N ASN A 32 -15.38 -16.86 -13.20
CA ASN A 32 -16.19 -17.15 -14.39
C ASN A 32 -15.95 -16.13 -15.53
N ALA A 33 -14.72 -15.62 -15.62
CA ALA A 33 -14.34 -14.67 -16.65
C ALA A 33 -14.27 -15.40 -18.01
N THR A 34 -14.87 -14.83 -19.05
CA THR A 34 -14.75 -15.39 -20.41
C THR A 34 -13.31 -15.41 -20.87
N ALA A 35 -12.92 -16.36 -21.73
CA ALA A 35 -11.56 -16.45 -22.26
C ALA A 35 -11.15 -15.11 -22.90
N VAL A 36 -10.23 -14.41 -22.23
CA VAL A 36 -9.73 -13.11 -22.62
C VAL A 36 -8.39 -13.31 -23.34
N ASP A 37 -8.20 -12.70 -24.51
CA ASP A 37 -6.91 -12.70 -25.21
C ASP A 37 -5.79 -12.22 -24.28
N ASP A 38 -4.58 -12.77 -24.43
CA ASP A 38 -3.39 -12.47 -23.62
C ASP A 38 -3.19 -10.97 -23.45
N ALA A 39 -3.38 -10.22 -24.54
CA ALA A 39 -3.22 -8.78 -24.57
C ALA A 39 -4.35 -8.01 -23.86
N SER A 40 -5.38 -8.67 -23.35
CA SER A 40 -6.49 -8.04 -22.63
C SER A 40 -6.58 -8.47 -21.16
N VAL A 41 -5.73 -9.41 -20.73
CA VAL A 41 -5.67 -9.82 -19.33
C VAL A 41 -5.07 -8.69 -18.49
N LEU A 42 -5.89 -8.13 -17.61
CA LEU A 42 -5.45 -7.12 -16.64
C LEU A 42 -4.51 -7.74 -15.62
N LEU A 43 -3.60 -6.92 -15.12
CA LEU A 43 -2.65 -7.32 -14.10
C LEU A 43 -3.37 -7.77 -12.80
N PRO A 44 -3.03 -8.95 -12.25
CA PRO A 44 -3.64 -9.43 -11.00
C PRO A 44 -3.41 -8.43 -9.88
N THR A 45 -4.47 -8.13 -9.14
CA THR A 45 -4.35 -7.51 -7.82
C THR A 45 -3.48 -8.39 -6.91
N ALA A 46 -2.96 -7.82 -5.82
CA ALA A 46 -2.17 -8.59 -4.86
C ALA A 46 -2.95 -9.81 -4.34
N ILE A 47 -4.24 -9.63 -4.05
CA ILE A 47 -5.13 -10.70 -3.57
C ILE A 47 -5.28 -11.80 -4.62
N GLU A 48 -5.63 -11.44 -5.87
CA GLU A 48 -5.74 -12.40 -6.97
C GLU A 48 -4.41 -13.15 -7.20
N TYR A 49 -3.27 -12.47 -7.10
CA TYR A 49 -1.96 -13.11 -7.23
C TYR A 49 -1.69 -14.12 -6.10
N ALA A 50 -2.08 -13.79 -4.86
CA ALA A 50 -1.93 -14.70 -3.74
C ALA A 50 -2.80 -15.95 -3.86
N ASP A 51 -4.04 -15.80 -4.31
CA ASP A 51 -4.96 -16.92 -4.54
C ASP A 51 -4.38 -17.89 -5.56
N VAL A 52 -3.84 -17.38 -6.68
CA VAL A 52 -3.11 -18.19 -7.69
C VAL A 52 -1.93 -18.93 -7.07
N LEU A 53 -1.14 -18.27 -6.22
CA LEU A 53 0.01 -18.90 -5.56
C LEU A 53 -0.38 -19.99 -4.55
N VAL A 54 -1.56 -19.89 -3.93
CA VAL A 54 -2.09 -20.94 -3.05
C VAL A 54 -2.57 -22.12 -3.87
N GLN A 55 -3.36 -21.87 -4.91
CA GLN A 55 -3.85 -22.92 -5.80
C GLN A 55 -2.70 -23.71 -6.44
N HIS A 56 -1.62 -23.02 -6.84
CA HIS A 56 -0.43 -23.68 -7.38
C HIS A 56 0.27 -24.59 -6.36
N ARG A 57 0.34 -24.17 -5.09
CA ARG A 57 0.93 -25.01 -4.03
C ARG A 57 0.08 -26.25 -3.80
N GLN A 58 -1.24 -26.10 -3.72
CA GLN A 58 -2.17 -27.23 -3.58
C GLN A 58 -2.05 -28.21 -4.74
N GLN A 59 -1.93 -27.73 -5.98
CA GLN A 59 -1.72 -28.61 -7.15
C GLN A 59 -0.37 -29.33 -7.11
N LYS A 60 0.68 -28.70 -6.56
CA LYS A 60 2.02 -29.28 -6.50
C LYS A 60 2.16 -30.33 -5.40
N ASP A 61 1.43 -30.16 -4.30
CA ASP A 61 1.50 -31.05 -3.14
C ASP A 61 0.64 -32.33 -3.33
N GLY A 62 -0.27 -32.35 -4.31
CA GLY A 62 -0.77 -33.57 -4.95
C GLY A 62 -1.82 -34.39 -4.17
N ASP A 63 -2.94 -34.66 -4.85
CA ASP A 63 -3.76 -35.89 -4.72
C ASP A 63 -4.48 -36.23 -3.40
N GLU A 64 -4.64 -35.31 -2.46
CA GLU A 64 -5.78 -35.42 -1.54
C GLU A 64 -7.05 -35.00 -2.30
N VAL A 65 -7.83 -36.00 -2.73
CA VAL A 65 -9.14 -35.84 -3.37
C VAL A 65 -10.05 -35.05 -2.42
N CYS A 66 -10.12 -33.74 -2.61
CA CYS A 66 -11.10 -32.90 -1.94
C CYS A 66 -12.49 -33.36 -2.36
N GLU A 67 -13.28 -33.87 -1.41
CA GLU A 67 -14.65 -34.26 -1.66
C GLU A 67 -15.43 -33.10 -2.29
N GLU A 68 -16.03 -33.41 -3.44
CA GLU A 68 -16.80 -32.50 -4.30
C GLU A 68 -18.05 -32.02 -3.56
N GLY A 69 -17.91 -30.99 -2.72
CA GLY A 69 -19.01 -30.47 -1.90
C GLY A 69 -18.66 -29.38 -0.89
N GLU A 70 -17.38 -29.21 -0.54
CA GLU A 70 -16.98 -28.09 0.31
C GLU A 70 -16.97 -26.79 -0.49
N VAL A 71 -17.94 -25.92 -0.22
CA VAL A 71 -17.96 -24.52 -0.65
C VAL A 71 -16.58 -23.95 -0.36
N GLN A 72 -15.80 -23.65 -1.40
CA GLN A 72 -14.49 -23.00 -1.28
C GLN A 72 -14.69 -21.72 -0.47
N LYS A 73 -14.39 -21.78 0.83
CA LYS A 73 -14.38 -20.61 1.68
C LYS A 73 -13.34 -19.70 1.06
N LYS A 74 -13.79 -18.56 0.50
CA LYS A 74 -12.89 -17.48 0.09
C LYS A 74 -11.88 -17.32 1.20
N LEU A 75 -10.60 -17.53 0.87
CA LEU A 75 -9.53 -17.42 1.84
C LEU A 75 -9.56 -15.98 2.34
N LEU A 76 -10.08 -15.79 3.54
CA LEU A 76 -10.04 -14.51 4.23
C LEU A 76 -8.60 -14.32 4.64
N TRP A 77 -7.83 -13.64 3.79
CA TRP A 77 -6.46 -13.28 4.08
C TRP A 77 -6.45 -12.32 5.28
N CYS A 78 -5.73 -12.69 6.34
CA CYS A 78 -5.55 -11.76 7.45
C CYS A 78 -4.72 -10.54 7.00
N PRO A 79 -4.85 -9.39 7.68
CA PRO A 79 -4.14 -8.15 7.33
C PRO A 79 -2.62 -8.33 7.14
N LYS A 80 -2.00 -9.15 8.01
CA LYS A 80 -0.57 -9.50 7.92
C LYS A 80 -0.23 -10.25 6.64
N CYS A 81 -1.08 -11.18 6.20
CA CYS A 81 -0.87 -11.90 4.95
C CYS A 81 -1.00 -10.97 3.74
N ILE A 82 -2.02 -10.10 3.72
CA ILE A 82 -2.22 -9.12 2.65
C ILE A 82 -0.96 -8.27 2.47
N LEU A 83 -0.40 -7.72 3.56
CA LEU A 83 0.83 -6.93 3.48
C LEU A 83 2.03 -7.75 2.97
N LYS A 84 2.22 -8.99 3.45
CA LYS A 84 3.29 -9.87 2.96
C LYS A 84 3.18 -10.14 1.46
N ILE A 85 1.97 -10.33 0.95
CA ILE A 85 1.71 -10.53 -0.47
C ILE A 85 2.09 -9.28 -1.26
N HIS A 86 1.64 -8.11 -0.83
CA HIS A 86 1.98 -6.84 -1.47
C HIS A 86 3.50 -6.59 -1.50
N LEU A 87 4.19 -6.82 -0.39
CA LEU A 87 5.64 -6.66 -0.30
C LEU A 87 6.38 -7.63 -1.22
N LYS A 88 5.97 -8.90 -1.24
CA LYS A 88 6.56 -9.89 -2.14
C LYS A 88 6.36 -9.52 -3.61
N LEU A 89 5.16 -9.07 -3.98
CA LEU A 89 4.88 -8.59 -5.32
C LEU A 89 5.76 -7.39 -5.67
N LEU A 90 5.94 -6.44 -4.75
CA LEU A 90 6.82 -5.30 -4.96
C LEU A 90 8.28 -5.69 -5.19
N ASP A 91 8.80 -6.67 -4.46
CA ASP A 91 10.16 -7.20 -4.65
C ASP A 91 10.31 -7.81 -6.05
N GLU A 92 9.36 -8.64 -6.48
CA GLU A 92 9.38 -9.24 -7.83
C GLU A 92 9.30 -8.17 -8.94
N LEU A 93 8.49 -7.12 -8.73
CA LEU A 93 8.41 -5.99 -9.67
C LEU A 93 9.65 -5.11 -9.67
N TRP A 94 10.32 -5.01 -8.54
CA TRP A 94 11.58 -4.28 -8.43
C TRP A 94 12.67 -4.97 -9.24
N ASP A 95 12.80 -6.30 -9.11
CA ASP A 95 13.75 -7.10 -9.89
C ASP A 95 13.47 -6.98 -11.39
N ASN A 96 12.20 -7.12 -11.80
CA ASN A 96 11.79 -6.91 -13.20
C ASN A 96 12.13 -5.49 -13.70
N TRP A 97 11.99 -4.47 -12.85
CA TRP A 97 12.37 -3.11 -13.22
C TRP A 97 13.90 -2.94 -13.32
N LEU A 98 14.66 -3.56 -12.42
CA LEU A 98 16.13 -3.58 -12.48
C LEU A 98 16.64 -4.21 -13.78
N ASP A 99 16.03 -5.30 -14.22
CA ASP A 99 16.40 -6.03 -15.45
C ASP A 99 16.27 -5.17 -16.72
N VAL A 100 15.39 -4.17 -16.71
CA VAL A 100 15.19 -3.24 -17.85
C VAL A 100 15.88 -1.88 -17.65
N GLY A 101 16.78 -1.76 -16.68
CA GLY A 101 17.62 -0.58 -16.44
C GLY A 101 17.36 0.16 -15.12
N GLY A 102 16.35 -0.28 -14.37
CA GLY A 102 16.09 0.14 -13.00
C GLY A 102 15.82 1.64 -12.82
N PRO A 103 15.99 2.18 -11.60
CA PRO A 103 15.75 3.60 -11.34
C PRO A 103 16.75 4.53 -12.07
N TRP A 104 17.89 3.99 -12.51
CA TRP A 104 19.00 4.73 -13.11
C TRP A 104 18.80 5.07 -14.60
N ARG A 105 17.78 4.48 -15.24
CA ARG A 105 17.44 4.72 -16.66
C ARG A 105 18.55 4.32 -17.64
N ILE A 106 19.42 3.40 -17.23
CA ILE A 106 20.48 2.85 -18.09
C ILE A 106 19.90 1.61 -18.76
N LEU A 107 19.44 1.74 -20.01
CA LEU A 107 18.83 0.63 -20.73
C LEU A 107 19.90 -0.39 -21.13
N PRO A 108 19.76 -1.68 -20.77
CA PRO A 108 20.62 -2.73 -21.27
C PRO A 108 20.52 -2.84 -22.80
N LEU A 109 21.58 -3.36 -23.43
CA LEU A 109 21.62 -3.51 -24.88
C LEU A 109 20.47 -4.44 -25.35
N GLY A 110 19.64 -3.94 -26.26
CA GLY A 110 18.53 -4.70 -26.83
C GLY A 110 17.21 -4.60 -26.06
N VAL A 111 17.16 -3.92 -24.92
CA VAL A 111 15.91 -3.64 -24.19
C VAL A 111 15.19 -2.46 -24.84
N ALA A 112 13.91 -2.62 -25.16
CA ALA A 112 13.12 -1.53 -25.70
C ALA A 112 12.76 -0.51 -24.61
N GLY A 113 12.79 0.79 -24.93
CA GLY A 113 12.37 1.83 -23.98
C GLY A 113 10.92 1.69 -23.51
N GLN A 114 10.07 1.00 -24.29
CA GLN A 114 8.69 0.68 -23.91
C GLN A 114 8.62 -0.28 -22.71
N ASP A 115 9.49 -1.29 -22.67
CA ASP A 115 9.55 -2.27 -21.58
C ASP A 115 9.96 -1.58 -20.27
N PHE A 116 10.91 -0.66 -20.35
CA PHE A 116 11.31 0.19 -19.23
C PHE A 116 10.14 1.02 -18.68
N ILE A 117 9.41 1.73 -19.55
CA ILE A 117 8.28 2.56 -19.13
C ILE A 117 7.20 1.71 -18.47
N LEU A 118 6.94 0.52 -19.03
CA LEU A 118 5.93 -0.40 -18.54
C LEU A 118 6.29 -0.99 -17.16
N ALA A 119 7.52 -1.48 -16.99
CA ALA A 119 8.02 -2.00 -15.71
C ALA A 119 7.96 -0.91 -14.62
N LYS A 120 8.47 0.28 -14.94
CA LYS A 120 8.42 1.45 -14.04
C LYS A 120 6.98 1.78 -13.63
N ARG A 121 6.08 1.95 -14.60
CA ARG A 121 4.66 2.31 -14.33
C ARG A 121 4.01 1.28 -13.43
N THR A 122 4.29 0.01 -13.67
CA THR A 122 3.65 -1.08 -12.94
C THR A 122 4.15 -1.18 -11.51
N TYR A 123 5.46 -1.06 -11.29
CA TYR A 123 6.04 -0.98 -9.95
C TYR A 123 5.41 0.14 -9.13
N TYR A 124 5.34 1.36 -9.68
CA TYR A 124 4.73 2.48 -8.96
C TYR A 124 3.24 2.26 -8.70
N GLN A 125 2.48 1.75 -9.68
CA GLN A 125 1.06 1.44 -9.48
C GLN A 125 0.86 0.48 -8.30
N ARG A 126 1.63 -0.61 -8.23
CA ARG A 126 1.54 -1.56 -7.11
C ARG A 126 2.05 -1.00 -5.80
N LYS A 127 3.00 -0.07 -5.84
CA LYS A 127 3.43 0.66 -4.64
C LYS A 127 2.28 1.50 -4.09
N PHE A 128 1.55 2.21 -4.95
CA PHE A 128 0.34 2.93 -4.54
C PHE A 128 -0.74 1.99 -4.00
N ASP A 129 -0.99 0.86 -4.66
CA ASP A 129 -1.96 -0.13 -4.16
C ASP A 129 -1.57 -0.66 -2.78
N THR A 130 -0.27 -0.86 -2.53
CA THR A 130 0.25 -1.31 -1.22
C THR A 130 0.04 -0.26 -0.14
N ILE A 131 0.29 1.02 -0.44
CA ILE A 131 0.01 2.13 0.50
C ILE A 131 -1.49 2.18 0.84
N ASN A 132 -2.36 2.09 -0.17
CA ASN A 132 -3.80 2.05 0.05
C ASN A 132 -4.25 0.82 0.87
N ALA A 133 -3.57 -0.31 0.72
CA ALA A 133 -3.83 -1.50 1.54
C ALA A 133 -3.38 -1.28 2.99
N MET A 134 -2.24 -0.61 3.22
CA MET A 134 -1.77 -0.24 4.57
C MET A 134 -2.79 0.64 5.28
N ASP A 135 -3.39 1.62 4.61
CA ASP A 135 -4.46 2.46 5.21
C ASP A 135 -5.60 1.58 5.76
N GLY A 136 -6.01 0.55 5.00
CA GLY A 136 -7.05 -0.39 5.43
C GLY A 136 -6.61 -1.29 6.58
N VAL A 137 -5.34 -1.71 6.62
CA VAL A 137 -4.78 -2.47 7.76
C VAL A 137 -4.75 -1.61 9.02
N GLU A 138 -4.40 -0.33 8.91
CA GLU A 138 -4.43 0.61 10.04
C GLU A 138 -5.86 0.81 10.56
N ASP A 139 -6.86 0.93 9.68
CA ASP A 139 -8.26 1.04 10.08
C ASP A 139 -8.72 -0.20 10.86
N ILE A 140 -8.31 -1.39 10.41
CA ILE A 140 -8.58 -2.65 11.12
C ILE A 140 -7.85 -2.66 12.47
N ALA A 141 -6.57 -2.25 12.53
CA ALA A 141 -5.81 -2.21 13.77
C ALA A 141 -6.44 -1.26 14.80
N HIS A 142 -6.94 -0.11 14.38
CA HIS A 142 -7.68 0.81 15.25
C HIS A 142 -8.99 0.19 15.75
N SER A 143 -9.71 -0.50 14.87
CA SER A 143 -10.97 -1.18 15.24
C SER A 143 -10.72 -2.33 16.22
N GLU A 144 -9.67 -3.12 16.01
CA GLU A 144 -9.22 -4.18 16.93
C GLU A 144 -8.83 -3.60 18.29
N ALA A 145 -8.01 -2.54 18.32
CA ALA A 145 -7.61 -1.90 19.57
C ALA A 145 -8.80 -1.32 20.36
N ALA A 146 -9.76 -0.70 19.67
CA ALA A 146 -10.99 -0.22 20.30
C ALA A 146 -11.85 -1.38 20.85
N TRP A 147 -11.93 -2.49 20.11
CA TRP A 147 -12.64 -3.69 20.55
C TRP A 147 -11.98 -4.33 21.78
N GLU A 148 -10.66 -4.49 21.77
CA GLU A 148 -9.87 -5.04 22.89
C GLU A 148 -10.00 -4.19 24.16
N ALA A 149 -10.09 -2.87 24.03
CA ALA A 149 -10.30 -1.96 25.17
C ALA A 149 -11.64 -2.21 25.88
N VAL A 150 -12.69 -2.58 25.13
CA VAL A 150 -14.02 -2.88 25.68
C VAL A 150 -14.12 -4.33 26.19
N HIS A 151 -13.34 -5.26 25.61
CA HIS A 151 -13.40 -6.70 25.88
C HIS A 151 -12.11 -7.23 26.53
N ALA A 152 -11.54 -6.47 27.47
CA ALA A 152 -10.26 -6.81 28.10
C ALA A 152 -10.23 -8.18 28.82
N ALA A 153 -11.39 -8.72 29.18
CA ALA A 153 -11.52 -10.04 29.81
C ALA A 153 -11.54 -11.20 28.80
N GLU A 154 -11.74 -10.94 27.50
CA GLU A 154 -11.85 -11.97 26.47
C GLU A 154 -10.49 -12.24 25.83
N ASP A 155 -10.02 -13.49 25.92
CA ASP A 155 -8.82 -13.92 25.21
C ASP A 155 -9.18 -14.43 23.80
N VAL A 156 -9.06 -13.55 22.81
CA VAL A 156 -9.19 -13.93 21.40
C VAL A 156 -7.83 -14.30 20.83
N ALA A 157 -7.45 -15.57 20.95
CA ALA A 157 -6.16 -16.10 20.47
C ALA A 157 -5.88 -15.74 18.99
N ALA A 158 -6.91 -15.76 18.14
CA ALA A 158 -6.78 -15.42 16.72
C ALA A 158 -6.39 -13.94 16.49
N ALA A 159 -6.98 -13.00 17.25
CA ALA A 159 -6.61 -11.59 17.19
C ALA A 159 -5.17 -11.38 17.68
N LYS A 160 -4.76 -12.10 18.73
CA LYS A 160 -3.38 -12.07 19.22
C LYS A 160 -2.37 -12.59 18.21
N GLU A 161 -2.70 -13.55 17.35
CA GLU A 161 -1.74 -14.11 16.39
C GLU A 161 -1.75 -13.38 15.04
N HIS A 162 -2.93 -13.03 14.55
CA HIS A 162 -3.16 -12.55 13.18
C HIS A 162 -3.71 -11.12 13.10
N GLY A 163 -3.96 -10.48 14.23
CA GLY A 163 -4.50 -9.13 14.29
C GLY A 163 -3.60 -8.11 13.60
N ALA A 164 -4.25 -7.11 12.99
CA ALA A 164 -3.61 -5.97 12.36
C ALA A 164 -2.72 -5.19 13.33
N VAL A 165 -3.06 -5.13 14.63
CA VAL A 165 -2.26 -4.46 15.66
C VAL A 165 -0.81 -4.99 15.70
N LYS A 166 -0.60 -6.30 15.53
CA LYS A 166 0.75 -6.89 15.46
C LYS A 166 1.45 -6.71 14.11
N ALA A 167 0.71 -6.46 13.04
CA ALA A 167 1.27 -6.25 11.72
C ALA A 167 2.04 -4.91 11.63
N HIS A 168 1.76 -3.96 12.52
CA HIS A 168 2.46 -2.66 12.63
C HIS A 168 3.24 -2.53 13.96
N PRO A 169 4.42 -3.16 14.10
CA PRO A 169 5.16 -3.15 15.36
C PRO A 169 5.80 -1.79 15.73
N HIS A 170 5.86 -0.82 14.82
CA HIS A 170 6.73 0.37 15.00
C HIS A 170 6.09 1.73 14.78
N HIS A 171 4.80 1.81 14.50
CA HIS A 171 4.12 3.11 14.37
C HIS A 171 2.96 3.19 15.35
N ARG A 172 3.27 3.46 16.63
CA ARG A 172 2.37 4.20 17.50
C ARG A 172 2.41 5.67 17.07
N THR A 173 1.97 5.94 15.85
CA THR A 173 1.64 7.31 15.47
C THR A 173 0.44 7.70 16.34
N PRO A 174 0.49 8.85 17.03
CA PRO A 174 -0.68 9.34 17.76
C PRO A 174 -1.89 9.37 16.82
N PRO A 175 -3.11 9.15 17.33
CA PRO A 175 -4.31 9.12 16.52
C PRO A 175 -4.39 10.41 15.71
N SER A 176 -4.09 10.30 14.43
CA SER A 176 -4.15 11.42 13.51
C SER A 176 -5.62 11.72 13.29
N THR A 177 -6.10 12.82 13.86
CA THR A 177 -7.42 13.39 13.56
C THR A 177 -7.47 13.99 12.14
N VAL A 178 -6.34 13.98 11.42
CA VAL A 178 -6.24 14.49 10.06
C VAL A 178 -6.98 13.53 9.13
N ARG A 179 -7.97 14.06 8.40
CA ARG A 179 -8.72 13.33 7.37
C ARG A 179 -7.74 12.55 6.48
N LYS A 180 -7.78 11.22 6.54
CA LYS A 180 -6.93 10.34 5.72
C LYS A 180 -7.18 10.66 4.25
N LYS A 181 -6.19 11.31 3.61
CA LYS A 181 -6.22 11.60 2.19
C LYS A 181 -5.87 10.31 1.46
N ARG A 182 -6.89 9.57 1.02
CA ARG A 182 -6.66 8.43 0.11
C ARG A 182 -6.00 8.97 -1.16
N LEU A 183 -4.79 8.49 -1.44
CA LEU A 183 -4.06 8.89 -2.63
C LEU A 183 -4.85 8.43 -3.86
N SER A 184 -5.46 9.40 -4.54
CA SER A 184 -6.11 9.21 -5.82
C SER A 184 -5.38 10.03 -6.85
N TYR A 185 -5.21 9.49 -8.05
CA TYR A 185 -4.70 10.28 -9.16
C TYR A 185 -5.77 11.28 -9.58
N SER A 186 -5.42 12.56 -9.61
CA SER A 186 -6.33 13.60 -10.08
C SER A 186 -6.75 13.28 -11.53
N PRO A 187 -8.05 13.19 -11.85
CA PRO A 187 -8.52 12.77 -13.17
C PRO A 187 -8.03 13.66 -14.32
N GLY A 188 -7.55 14.88 -14.03
CA GLY A 188 -7.20 15.92 -15.01
C GLY A 188 -5.71 16.22 -15.19
N THR A 189 -4.78 15.53 -14.53
CA THR A 189 -3.35 15.71 -14.85
C THR A 189 -3.08 15.08 -16.22
N LEU A 190 -2.86 15.91 -17.25
CA LEU A 190 -2.60 15.46 -18.61
C LEU A 190 -1.35 14.56 -18.63
N ASP A 191 -1.46 13.36 -19.20
CA ASP A 191 -0.39 12.33 -19.22
C ASP A 191 0.92 12.82 -19.89
N ASP A 192 0.89 13.93 -20.63
CA ASP A 192 2.04 14.51 -21.33
C ASP A 192 3.02 15.25 -20.39
N THR A 193 2.61 15.63 -19.17
CA THR A 193 3.54 16.28 -18.23
C THR A 193 4.42 15.26 -17.47
N ARG A 194 4.09 13.96 -17.51
CA ARG A 194 4.79 12.89 -16.76
C ARG A 194 6.20 12.57 -17.24
N HIS A 195 6.52 12.88 -18.50
CA HIS A 195 7.85 12.66 -19.08
C HIS A 195 8.60 13.95 -19.36
N ARG A 196 7.94 15.09 -19.19
CA ARG A 196 8.56 16.38 -19.42
C ARG A 196 9.34 16.78 -18.17
N PRO A 197 10.60 17.24 -18.31
CA PRO A 197 11.35 17.76 -17.18
C PRO A 197 10.50 18.76 -16.41
N ASN A 198 10.46 18.64 -15.09
CA ASN A 198 9.73 19.55 -14.19
C ASN A 198 10.02 21.03 -14.49
N ALA A 199 11.17 21.28 -15.12
CA ALA A 199 11.68 22.57 -15.55
C ALA A 199 10.79 23.39 -16.50
N PHE A 200 9.75 22.81 -17.11
CA PHE A 200 8.83 23.57 -17.99
C PHE A 200 7.56 24.08 -17.27
N TYR A 201 7.31 23.66 -16.03
CA TYR A 201 6.03 23.90 -15.34
C TYR A 201 6.16 24.55 -13.98
N THR A 202 7.32 24.42 -13.33
CA THR A 202 7.60 25.17 -12.11
C THR A 202 8.03 26.59 -12.48
N GLN A 203 7.25 27.58 -12.03
CA GLN A 203 7.72 28.96 -11.93
C GLN A 203 9.11 28.93 -11.27
N HIS A 204 10.05 29.73 -11.79
CA HIS A 204 11.48 29.79 -11.42
C HIS A 204 12.46 28.84 -12.10
N MET A 205 12.04 27.98 -13.03
CA MET A 205 12.99 27.28 -13.91
C MET A 205 13.29 28.11 -15.15
N ILE A 206 14.57 28.11 -15.58
CA ILE A 206 15.05 28.91 -16.73
C ILE A 206 14.33 28.52 -18.04
N SER A 207 13.79 27.30 -18.10
CA SER A 207 13.01 26.79 -19.22
C SER A 207 11.49 26.93 -19.07
N TYR A 208 11.00 27.69 -18.10
CA TYR A 208 9.57 27.95 -17.95
C TYR A 208 9.04 28.73 -19.16
N ASP A 209 7.98 28.21 -19.79
CA ASP A 209 7.30 28.84 -20.92
C ASP A 209 5.93 29.37 -20.46
N PRO A 210 5.81 30.69 -20.19
CA PRO A 210 4.57 31.28 -19.70
C PRO A 210 3.43 31.27 -20.74
N ASP A 211 3.75 31.17 -22.03
CA ASP A 211 2.76 31.14 -23.11
C ASP A 211 2.25 29.71 -23.39
N SER A 212 2.79 28.72 -22.68
CA SER A 212 2.31 27.34 -22.78
C SER A 212 0.85 27.25 -22.32
N PRO A 213 -0.04 26.55 -23.06
CA PRO A 213 -1.41 26.30 -22.62
C PRO A 213 -1.50 25.44 -21.33
N GLN A 214 -0.36 25.01 -20.80
CA GLN A 214 -0.21 24.28 -19.53
C GLN A 214 0.65 25.06 -18.51
N ALA A 215 0.97 26.33 -18.75
CA ALA A 215 1.63 27.18 -17.78
C ALA A 215 0.83 27.17 -16.47
N CYS A 216 1.54 27.14 -15.34
CA CYS A 216 0.88 27.31 -14.05
C CYS A 216 0.27 28.72 -14.06
N PRO A 217 -1.03 28.89 -13.73
CA PRO A 217 -1.59 30.22 -13.59
C PRO A 217 -0.72 31.02 -12.61
N ASP A 218 -0.45 32.30 -12.93
CA ASP A 218 0.39 33.13 -12.08
C ASP A 218 -0.15 33.15 -10.65
N ASP A 219 0.76 32.96 -9.67
CA ASP A 219 0.44 32.84 -8.24
C ASP A 219 -0.23 34.13 -7.71
N ASP A 220 -0.09 35.24 -8.44
CA ASP A 220 -0.74 36.54 -8.23
C ASP A 220 -2.28 36.51 -8.21
N ARG A 221 -2.91 35.33 -8.37
CA ARG A 221 -4.37 35.17 -8.28
C ARG A 221 -4.87 34.44 -7.03
N ASN A 222 -3.98 34.00 -6.14
CA ASN A 222 -4.36 33.37 -4.87
C ASN A 222 -4.08 34.27 -3.64
N GLU A 223 -3.68 35.53 -3.84
CA GLU A 223 -3.42 36.47 -2.72
C GLU A 223 -4.70 37.09 -2.11
N ASP A 224 -5.90 36.72 -2.57
CA ASP A 224 -7.15 37.41 -2.21
C ASP A 224 -8.09 36.66 -1.24
N GLU A 225 -7.65 35.60 -0.53
CA GLU A 225 -8.50 34.91 0.47
C GLU A 225 -7.82 34.63 1.83
N ASP A 226 -6.88 35.48 2.25
CA ASP A 226 -6.46 35.58 3.66
C ASP A 226 -7.27 36.67 4.41
N GLU A 227 -8.53 36.89 4.02
CA GLU A 227 -9.48 37.71 4.78
C GLU A 227 -10.03 36.92 5.98
N ASP A 228 -9.49 37.26 7.15
CA ASP A 228 -10.20 37.34 8.44
C ASP A 228 -10.91 36.07 8.95
N GLU A 229 -10.14 35.09 9.42
CA GLU A 229 -10.59 34.27 10.56
C GLU A 229 -9.88 34.72 11.85
N ASP A 230 -10.29 35.91 12.32
CA ASP A 230 -10.23 36.30 13.73
C ASP A 230 -11.02 35.28 14.57
N LYS A 231 -10.36 34.17 14.93
CA LYS A 231 -10.77 33.39 16.10
C LYS A 231 -9.98 33.89 17.29
N GLU A 232 -10.46 34.98 17.87
CA GLU A 232 -10.34 35.28 19.30
C GLU A 232 -10.95 34.12 20.10
N GLY A 233 -10.20 33.02 20.20
CA GLY A 233 -10.38 32.00 21.22
C GLY A 233 -9.36 32.28 22.31
N GLU A 234 -9.73 33.10 23.28
CA GLU A 234 -9.08 33.18 24.59
C GLU A 234 -9.11 31.80 25.26
N ASP A 235 -8.20 30.91 24.87
CA ASP A 235 -7.85 29.76 25.70
C ASP A 235 -6.96 30.27 26.81
N LYS A 236 -7.62 30.66 27.91
CA LYS A 236 -7.08 30.74 29.25
C LYS A 236 -6.14 29.55 29.47
N TRP A 237 -4.84 29.83 29.44
CA TRP A 237 -3.83 28.98 30.05
C TRP A 237 -4.18 28.88 31.53
N ALA A 238 -4.85 27.79 31.90
CA ALA A 238 -4.98 27.39 33.28
C ALA A 238 -3.56 27.26 33.85
N ASP A 239 -3.34 27.94 34.97
CA ASP A 239 -2.11 27.91 35.74
C ASP A 239 -1.61 26.47 35.92
N PRO A 240 -0.30 26.21 35.77
CA PRO A 240 0.27 24.95 36.20
C PRO A 240 0.05 24.82 37.70
N MET A 241 -0.86 23.93 38.10
CA MET A 241 -0.94 23.50 39.49
C MET A 241 0.43 23.00 39.91
N ASN A 242 0.97 23.63 40.95
CA ASN A 242 2.04 23.11 41.79
C ASN A 242 1.71 21.65 42.12
N ILE A 243 2.53 20.73 41.60
CA ILE A 243 2.73 19.42 42.23
C ILE A 243 3.71 19.70 43.36
N ASP A 244 3.14 20.14 44.47
CA ASP A 244 3.78 20.04 45.77
C ASP A 244 3.82 18.54 46.13
N ASP A 245 5.02 18.08 46.45
CA ASP A 245 5.34 17.13 47.51
C ASP A 245 4.35 15.99 47.77
N ALA A 246 4.73 14.80 47.29
CA ALA A 246 4.48 13.57 48.02
C ALA A 246 5.73 12.70 47.96
N ASP A 247 6.46 12.74 49.07
CA ASP A 247 7.21 11.61 49.60
C ASP A 247 6.45 10.30 49.40
N ASP A 248 7.16 9.18 49.21
CA ASP A 248 7.23 8.13 50.25
C ASP A 248 7.74 6.79 49.68
N ASP A 249 8.62 6.20 50.46
CA ASP A 249 8.97 4.78 50.55
C ASP A 249 9.59 4.02 49.36
N THR A 250 10.92 4.09 49.36
CA THR A 250 11.79 2.91 49.54
C THR A 250 11.08 1.61 49.97
N VAL A 251 11.01 0.63 49.07
CA VAL A 251 10.99 -0.79 49.47
C VAL A 251 12.19 -1.50 48.85
N VAL A 252 13.19 -1.67 49.69
CA VAL A 252 14.26 -2.66 49.55
C VAL A 252 13.61 -4.03 49.67
N ASN A 253 13.77 -4.90 48.67
CA ASN A 253 13.63 -6.34 48.89
C ASN A 253 14.79 -7.09 48.22
N SER A 254 15.76 -7.41 49.07
CA SER A 254 16.68 -8.51 48.95
C SER A 254 15.94 -9.85 48.88
N ALA A 255 16.42 -10.77 48.04
CA ALA A 255 16.51 -12.23 48.27
C ALA A 255 16.83 -12.88 46.92
N GLU A 256 18.07 -13.30 46.68
CA GLU A 256 18.54 -14.66 46.98
C GLU A 256 17.60 -15.75 46.42
N LYS A 257 18.04 -16.42 45.35
CA LYS A 257 18.02 -17.88 45.28
C LYS A 257 18.98 -18.40 44.20
N GLU A 258 20.10 -18.89 44.71
CA GLU A 258 20.91 -19.94 44.10
C GLU A 258 20.09 -21.25 43.99
N GLY A 259 20.46 -22.11 43.03
CA GLY A 259 19.94 -23.48 42.86
C GLY A 259 19.92 -23.84 41.38
N HIS A 260 21.00 -24.33 40.77
CA HIS A 260 21.59 -25.67 40.89
C HIS A 260 20.57 -26.81 40.65
N ASN A 261 20.68 -27.44 39.48
CA ASN A 261 20.44 -28.87 39.18
C ASN A 261 20.96 -29.08 37.74
N SER A 262 22.13 -29.72 37.58
CA SER A 262 22.30 -31.17 37.36
C SER A 262 21.63 -31.66 36.08
#